data_AF-V5ICZ1-F1
#
_entry.id   AF-V5ICZ1-F1
#
_cell.length_a   1.000
_cell.length_b   1.000
_cell.length_c   1.000
_cell.angle_alpha   90.00
_cell.angle_beta   90.00
_cell.angle_gamma   90.00
#
_symmetry.space_group_name_H-M   'P 1'
#
loop_
_entity.id
_entity.type
_entity.pdbx_description
1 polymer ?
#
loop_
_entity_poly.entity_id
_entity_poly.type
_entity_poly.pdbx_seq_one_letter_code
_entity_poly.pdbx_strand_id
1 'polypeptide(L)'
;MKDEGGLTPLLWASAHGQLSTVRLLVDRGARVQATGNRGETALLLASAGGHSHIVRHLIQHGARLDQADQEGNTPLMYAALGNHAATVQELLSGGADICAQNTVFDTAYDLAVLKNARQVQQVLDNHILKLLQ
;
A
#
# COMPACT_ATOMS: atom_id res chain seq x y z
N MET A 1 11.06 6.35 17.98
CA MET A 1 10.77 5.33 19.02
C MET A 1 9.78 4.34 18.44
N LYS A 2 9.94 3.06 18.75
CA LYS A 2 9.02 1.97 18.39
C LYS A 2 8.36 1.45 19.66
N ASP A 3 7.15 0.92 19.57
CA ASP A 3 6.53 0.16 20.65
C ASP A 3 7.06 -1.29 20.71
N GLU A 4 6.51 -2.12 21.60
CA GLU A 4 6.88 -3.54 21.75
C GLU A 4 6.62 -4.36 20.47
N GLY A 5 5.65 -3.95 19.65
CA GLY A 5 5.35 -4.53 18.34
C GLY A 5 6.26 -4.02 17.22
N GLY A 6 7.21 -3.13 17.54
CA GLY A 6 8.10 -2.52 16.56
C GLY A 6 7.46 -1.40 15.74
N LEU A 7 6.22 -1.01 16.05
CA LEU A 7 5.48 -0.02 15.29
C LEU A 7 5.90 1.40 15.72
N THR A 8 6.04 2.28 14.73
CA THR A 8 6.29 3.70 14.98
C THR A 8 4.97 4.48 15.01
N PRO A 9 4.95 5.72 15.53
CA PRO A 9 3.77 6.58 15.44
C PRO A 9 3.26 6.78 14.01
N LEU A 10 4.16 6.82 13.02
CA LEU A 10 3.78 6.94 11.61
C LEU A 10 3.01 5.71 11.14
N LEU A 11 3.46 4.51 11.53
CA LEU A 11 2.81 3.25 11.17
C LEU A 11 1.40 3.19 11.77
N TRP A 12 1.26 3.54 13.05
CA TRP A 12 -0.04 3.62 13.71
C TRP A 12 -0.98 4.63 13.04
N ALA A 13 -0.51 5.85 12.77
CA ALA A 13 -1.31 6.89 12.14
C ALA A 13 -1.76 6.49 10.72
N SER A 14 -0.88 5.85 9.95
CA SER A 14 -1.18 5.31 8.62
C SER A 14 -2.22 4.19 8.66
N ALA A 15 -2.11 3.25 9.61
CA ALA A 15 -3.08 2.17 9.77
C ALA A 15 -4.49 2.65 10.15
N HIS A 16 -4.60 3.81 10.82
CA HIS A 16 -5.86 4.36 11.33
C HIS A 16 -6.41 5.52 10.50
N GLY A 17 -5.87 5.78 9.31
CA GLY A 17 -6.41 6.81 8.42
C GLY A 17 -6.21 8.25 8.93
N GLN A 18 -5.26 8.48 9.84
CA GLN A 18 -5.06 9.79 10.47
C GLN A 18 -4.17 10.72 9.62
N LEU A 19 -4.71 11.22 8.49
CA LEU A 19 -3.94 12.03 7.54
C LEU A 19 -3.19 13.21 8.17
N SER A 20 -3.84 13.98 9.04
CA SER A 20 -3.22 15.14 9.69
C SER A 20 -2.02 14.73 10.55
N THR A 21 -2.14 13.62 11.28
CA THR A 21 -1.06 13.04 12.09
C THR A 21 0.07 12.54 11.20
N VAL A 22 -0.25 11.84 10.11
CA VAL A 22 0.75 11.36 9.13
C VAL A 22 1.55 12.53 8.57
N ARG A 23 0.88 13.59 8.07
CA ARG A 23 1.53 14.78 7.52
C ARG A 23 2.46 15.41 8.55
N LEU A 24 1.94 15.66 9.76
CA LEU A 24 2.73 16.24 10.84
C LEU A 24 3.97 15.41 11.15
N LEU A 25 3.86 14.08 11.20
CA LEU A 25 4.99 13.20 11.50
C LEU A 25 6.04 13.24 10.39
N VAL A 26 5.62 13.15 9.12
CA VAL A 26 6.53 13.22 7.96
C VAL A 26 7.24 14.58 7.90
N ASP A 27 6.51 15.67 8.10
CA ASP A 27 7.07 17.04 8.14
C ASP A 27 8.08 17.23 9.28
N ARG A 28 7.96 16.45 10.36
CA ARG A 28 8.88 16.45 11.50
C ARG A 28 10.01 15.42 11.36
N GLY A 29 10.19 14.86 10.17
CA GLY A 29 11.30 13.95 9.86
C GLY A 29 11.07 12.50 10.29
N ALA A 30 9.82 12.07 10.47
CA ALA A 30 9.55 10.64 10.63
C ALA A 30 10.06 9.86 9.41
N ARG A 31 10.76 8.75 9.67
CA ARG A 31 11.33 7.91 8.61
C ARG A 31 10.21 7.18 7.88
N VAL A 32 9.89 7.60 6.66
CA VAL A 32 8.86 6.99 5.78
C VAL A 32 9.13 5.50 5.54
N GLN A 33 10.41 5.10 5.49
CA GLN A 33 10.86 3.71 5.30
C GLN A 33 10.93 2.90 6.60
N ALA A 34 10.39 3.40 7.72
CA ALA A 34 10.36 2.64 8.95
C ALA A 34 9.47 1.38 8.79
N THR A 35 9.94 0.27 9.34
CA THR A 35 9.24 -1.01 9.31
C THR A 35 8.85 -1.48 10.71
N GLY A 36 7.72 -2.17 10.84
CA GLY A 36 7.33 -2.94 12.02
C GLY A 36 8.09 -4.26 12.11
N ASN A 37 7.83 -5.06 13.16
CA ASN A 37 8.52 -6.33 13.36
C ASN A 37 8.15 -7.41 12.32
N ARG A 38 7.03 -7.26 11.61
CA ARG A 38 6.62 -8.17 10.52
C ARG A 38 6.83 -7.58 9.13
N GLY A 39 7.65 -6.52 9.04
CA GLY A 39 7.90 -5.82 7.79
C GLY A 39 6.81 -4.81 7.42
N GLU A 40 5.88 -4.50 8.33
CA GLU A 40 4.82 -3.53 8.07
C GLU A 40 5.42 -2.15 7.75
N THR A 41 5.05 -1.55 6.64
CA THR A 41 5.40 -0.15 6.31
C THR A 41 4.19 0.75 6.47
N ALA A 42 4.41 2.05 6.60
CA ALA A 42 3.32 3.03 6.58
C ALA A 42 2.47 2.91 5.30
N LEU A 43 3.11 2.63 4.16
CA LEU A 43 2.43 2.47 2.87
C LEU A 43 1.60 1.18 2.82
N LEU A 44 2.12 0.06 3.33
CA LEU A 44 1.38 -1.21 3.44
C LEU A 44 0.11 -1.02 4.29
N LEU A 45 0.26 -0.45 5.49
CA LEU A 45 -0.84 -0.26 6.43
C LEU A 45 -1.91 0.71 5.89
N ALA A 46 -1.51 1.82 5.27
CA ALA A 46 -2.44 2.73 4.62
C ALA A 46 -3.16 2.08 3.43
N SER A 47 -2.48 1.19 2.71
CA SER A 47 -3.05 0.48 1.56
C SER A 47 -4.08 -0.56 1.99
N ALA A 48 -3.78 -1.32 3.04
CA ALA A 48 -4.72 -2.26 3.65
C ALA A 48 -5.98 -1.55 4.19
N GLY A 49 -5.83 -0.36 4.77
CA GLY A 49 -6.93 0.49 5.25
C GLY A 49 -7.67 1.27 4.16
N GLY A 50 -7.21 1.24 2.90
CA GLY A 50 -7.84 1.98 1.80
C GLY A 50 -7.67 3.50 1.89
N HIS A 51 -6.69 4.00 2.65
CA HIS A 51 -6.48 5.41 2.91
C HIS A 51 -5.70 6.09 1.77
N SER A 52 -6.33 6.21 0.60
CA SER A 52 -5.71 6.70 -0.65
C SER A 52 -4.99 8.05 -0.51
N HIS A 53 -5.52 8.97 0.31
CA HIS A 53 -4.90 10.26 0.56
C HIS A 53 -3.60 10.16 1.39
N ILE A 54 -3.51 9.18 2.30
CA ILE A 54 -2.26 8.86 3.00
C ILE A 54 -1.29 8.17 2.06
N VAL A 55 -1.76 7.22 1.25
CA VAL A 55 -0.95 6.53 0.23
C VAL A 55 -0.30 7.53 -0.71
N ARG A 56 -1.08 8.44 -1.31
CA ARG A 56 -0.56 9.51 -2.17
C ARG A 56 0.51 10.34 -1.47
N HIS A 57 0.25 10.76 -0.23
CA HIS A 57 1.19 11.57 0.53
C HIS A 57 2.50 10.82 0.83
N LEU A 58 2.43 9.54 1.19
CA LEU A 58 3.61 8.72 1.45
C LEU A 58 4.43 8.50 0.16
N ILE A 59 3.78 8.26 -0.98
CA ILE A 59 4.44 8.15 -2.30
C ILE A 59 5.18 9.44 -2.64
N GLN A 60 4.54 10.60 -2.46
CA GLN A 60 5.16 11.91 -2.67
C GLN A 60 6.40 12.16 -1.79
N HIS A 61 6.47 11.49 -0.64
CA HIS A 61 7.61 11.55 0.29
C HIS A 61 8.55 10.35 0.15
N GLY A 62 8.52 9.69 -1.01
CA GLY A 62 9.49 8.67 -1.40
C GLY A 62 9.27 7.31 -0.76
N ALA A 63 8.04 6.96 -0.34
CA ALA A 63 7.71 5.61 0.10
C ALA A 63 8.00 4.59 -1.02
N ARG A 64 8.57 3.45 -0.64
CA ARG A 64 8.88 2.36 -1.58
C ARG A 64 7.63 1.56 -1.89
N LEU A 65 7.28 1.47 -3.18
CA LEU A 65 6.09 0.75 -3.66
C LEU A 65 6.28 -0.77 -3.69
N ASP A 66 7.54 -1.23 -3.74
CA ASP A 66 7.96 -2.62 -3.86
C ASP A 66 8.21 -3.32 -2.50
N GLN A 67 8.16 -2.57 -1.39
CA GLN A 67 8.46 -3.12 -0.09
C GLN A 67 7.34 -4.04 0.39
N ALA A 68 7.61 -5.34 0.33
CA ALA A 68 6.73 -6.39 0.83
C ALA A 68 6.95 -6.69 2.32
N ASP A 69 5.92 -7.25 2.95
CA ASP A 69 5.97 -7.77 4.31
C ASP A 69 6.50 -9.23 4.35
N GLN A 70 6.42 -9.87 5.52
CA GLN A 70 6.88 -11.26 5.70
C GLN A 70 6.11 -12.30 4.86
N GLU A 71 4.89 -11.98 4.41
CA GLU A 71 4.11 -12.85 3.53
C GLU A 71 4.41 -12.58 2.04
N GLY A 72 5.26 -11.61 1.74
CA GLY A 72 5.56 -11.17 0.38
C GLY A 72 4.48 -10.26 -0.20
N ASN A 73 3.51 -9.80 0.61
CA ASN A 73 2.44 -8.94 0.12
C ASN A 73 2.91 -7.50 -0.04
N THR A 74 2.70 -6.93 -1.23
CA THR A 74 3.01 -5.53 -1.54
C THR A 74 1.84 -4.60 -1.18
N PRO A 75 2.03 -3.26 -1.13
CA PRO A 75 0.93 -2.31 -0.96
C PRO A 75 -0.21 -2.50 -1.97
N LEU A 76 0.12 -2.81 -3.23
CA LEU A 76 -0.87 -3.04 -4.29
C LEU A 76 -1.74 -4.27 -4.00
N MET A 77 -1.14 -5.35 -3.50
CA MET A 77 -1.84 -6.57 -3.09
C MET A 77 -2.80 -6.31 -1.92
N TYR A 78 -2.40 -5.56 -0.91
CA TYR A 78 -3.28 -5.19 0.20
C TYR A 78 -4.45 -4.31 -0.24
N ALA A 79 -4.21 -3.33 -1.11
CA ALA A 79 -5.28 -2.50 -1.67
C ALA A 79 -6.27 -3.35 -2.49
N ALA A 80 -5.77 -4.35 -3.22
CA ALA A 80 -6.58 -5.29 -3.99
C ALA A 80 -7.44 -6.21 -3.11
N LEU A 81 -6.85 -6.81 -2.07
CA LEU A 81 -7.55 -7.62 -1.08
C LEU A 81 -8.72 -6.87 -0.42
N GLY A 82 -8.54 -5.57 -0.17
CA GLY A 82 -9.56 -4.70 0.43
C GLY A 82 -10.56 -4.10 -0.55
N ASN A 83 -10.46 -4.39 -1.85
CA ASN A 83 -11.24 -3.75 -2.92
C ASN A 83 -11.16 -2.21 -2.92
N HIS A 84 -9.98 -1.66 -2.58
CA HIS A 84 -9.73 -0.22 -2.43
C HIS A 84 -9.31 0.41 -3.76
N ALA A 85 -10.25 0.55 -4.70
CA ALA A 85 -9.97 1.00 -6.08
C ALA A 85 -9.23 2.35 -6.16
N ALA A 86 -9.60 3.33 -5.33
CA ALA A 86 -8.90 4.62 -5.29
C ALA A 86 -7.43 4.48 -4.87
N THR A 87 -7.14 3.57 -3.94
CA THR A 87 -5.78 3.31 -3.46
C THR A 87 -4.95 2.56 -4.49
N VAL A 88 -5.56 1.59 -5.19
CA VAL A 88 -4.94 0.92 -6.34
C VAL A 88 -4.56 1.95 -7.41
N GLN A 89 -5.44 2.90 -7.71
CA GLN A 89 -5.16 3.96 -8.69
C GLN A 89 -3.94 4.81 -8.29
N GLU A 90 -3.81 5.20 -7.00
CA GLU A 90 -2.64 5.94 -6.52
C GLU A 90 -1.35 5.13 -6.65
N LEU A 91 -1.38 3.86 -6.27
CA LEU A 91 -0.22 2.97 -6.33
C LEU A 91 0.25 2.74 -7.77
N LEU A 92 -0.67 2.46 -8.70
CA LEU A 92 -0.37 2.32 -10.12
C LEU A 92 0.16 3.62 -10.74
N SER A 93 -0.41 4.77 -10.34
CA SER A 93 0.09 6.08 -10.79
C SER A 93 1.49 6.37 -10.25
N GLY A 94 1.86 5.80 -9.10
CA GLY A 94 3.21 5.84 -8.57
C GLY A 94 4.19 4.86 -9.25
N GLY A 95 3.71 3.96 -10.11
CA GLY A 95 4.53 2.94 -10.76
C GLY A 95 4.70 1.65 -9.95
N ALA A 96 3.71 1.28 -9.14
CA ALA A 96 3.72 -0.02 -8.46
C ALA A 96 3.71 -1.16 -9.48
N ASP A 97 4.51 -2.19 -9.24
CA ASP A 97 4.59 -3.37 -10.10
C ASP A 97 3.33 -4.23 -9.97
N ILE A 98 2.56 -4.32 -11.06
CA ILE A 98 1.34 -5.11 -11.14
C ILE A 98 1.61 -6.62 -11.18
N CYS A 99 2.81 -7.02 -11.64
CA CYS A 99 3.22 -8.39 -11.80
C CYS A 99 3.94 -8.94 -10.57
N ALA A 100 4.14 -8.14 -9.53
CA ALA A 100 4.73 -8.61 -8.28
C ALA A 100 3.90 -9.76 -7.71
N GLN A 101 4.59 -10.75 -7.14
CA GLN A 101 4.00 -11.96 -6.58
C GLN A 101 4.36 -12.10 -5.10
N ASN A 102 3.40 -12.52 -4.29
CA ASN A 102 3.66 -12.84 -2.89
C ASN A 102 4.32 -14.24 -2.75
N THR A 103 4.53 -14.69 -1.50
CA THR A 103 5.20 -15.98 -1.24
C THR A 103 4.46 -17.21 -1.76
N VAL A 104 3.17 -17.09 -2.10
CA VAL A 104 2.36 -18.16 -2.70
C VAL A 104 2.05 -17.93 -4.18
N PHE A 105 2.79 -17.01 -4.82
CA PHE A 105 2.71 -16.65 -6.24
C PHE A 105 1.46 -15.89 -6.68
N ASP A 106 0.64 -15.40 -5.74
CA ASP A 106 -0.51 -14.56 -6.08
C ASP A 106 -0.05 -13.13 -6.43
N THR A 107 -0.59 -12.60 -7.52
CA THR A 107 -0.50 -11.18 -7.89
C THR A 107 -1.62 -10.37 -7.25
N ALA A 108 -1.54 -9.03 -7.35
CA ALA A 108 -2.66 -8.18 -6.94
C ALA A 108 -3.97 -8.50 -7.70
N TYR A 109 -3.88 -8.95 -8.95
CA TYR A 109 -5.05 -9.36 -9.74
C TYR A 109 -5.65 -10.66 -9.22
N ASP A 110 -4.82 -11.67 -8.93
CA ASP A 110 -5.28 -12.97 -8.38
C ASP A 110 -6.03 -12.77 -7.05
N LEU A 111 -5.48 -11.92 -6.18
CA LEU A 111 -6.12 -11.57 -4.90
C LEU A 111 -7.43 -10.81 -5.10
N ALA A 112 -7.50 -9.91 -6.09
CA ALA A 112 -8.73 -9.20 -6.45
C ALA A 112 -9.81 -10.16 -6.97
N VAL A 113 -9.43 -11.20 -7.73
CA VAL A 113 -10.34 -12.27 -8.18
C VAL A 113 -10.83 -13.08 -6.99
N LEU A 114 -9.92 -13.53 -6.12
CA LEU A 114 -10.24 -14.34 -4.94
C LEU A 114 -11.20 -13.64 -3.97
N LYS A 115 -11.08 -12.32 -3.83
CA LYS A 115 -11.95 -11.50 -2.97
C LYS A 115 -13.18 -10.93 -3.67
N ASN A 116 -13.39 -11.25 -4.96
CA ASN A 116 -14.45 -10.67 -5.79
C ASN A 116 -14.45 -9.12 -5.76
N ALA A 117 -13.25 -8.53 -5.77
CA ALA A 117 -12.99 -7.10 -5.72
C ALA A 117 -13.23 -6.45 -7.10
N ARG A 118 -14.49 -6.42 -7.53
CA ARG A 118 -14.90 -6.00 -8.88
C ARG A 118 -14.42 -4.61 -9.28
N GLN A 119 -14.38 -3.66 -8.34
CA GLN A 119 -13.91 -2.30 -8.65
C GLN A 119 -12.41 -2.29 -8.91
N VAL A 120 -11.64 -3.02 -8.11
CA VAL A 120 -10.19 -3.16 -8.32
C VAL A 120 -9.88 -3.90 -9.62
N GLN A 121 -10.59 -5.00 -9.91
CA GLN A 121 -10.43 -5.74 -11.18
C GLN A 121 -10.57 -4.78 -12.36
N GLN A 122 -11.63 -3.96 -12.38
CA GLN A 122 -11.83 -2.97 -13.43
C GLN A 122 -10.69 -1.95 -13.54
N VAL A 123 -10.14 -1.48 -12.41
CA VAL A 123 -8.98 -0.56 -12.43
C VAL A 123 -7.74 -1.25 -12.99
N LEU A 124 -7.47 -2.49 -12.59
CA LEU A 124 -6.32 -3.27 -13.07
C LEU A 124 -6.44 -3.57 -14.57
N ASP A 125 -7.61 -4.03 -15.03
CA ASP A 125 -7.89 -4.29 -16.45
C ASP A 125 -7.65 -3.03 -17.31
N ASN A 126 -8.19 -1.90 -16.87
CA ASN A 126 -8.01 -0.62 -17.56
C ASN A 126 -6.54 -0.18 -17.59
N HIS A 127 -5.77 -0.47 -16.54
CA HIS A 127 -4.35 -0.13 -16.51
C HIS A 127 -3.54 -1.04 -17.43
N ILE A 128 -3.80 -2.35 -17.45
CA ILE A 128 -3.16 -3.31 -18.35
C ILE A 128 -3.42 -2.94 -19.81
N LEU A 129 -4.66 -2.61 -20.16
CA LEU A 129 -5.01 -2.18 -21.52
C LEU A 129 -4.22 -0.94 -21.97
N LYS A 130 -3.92 -0.01 -21.06
CA LYS A 130 -3.11 1.19 -21.38
C LYS A 130 -1.64 0.87 -21.61
N LEU A 131 -1.11 -0.23 -21.06
CA LEU A 131 0.28 -0.65 -21.27
C LEU A 131 0.49 -1.36 -22.62
N LEU A 132 -0.60 -1.78 -23.28
CA LEU A 132 -0.56 -2.51 -24.55
C LEU A 132 -0.77 -1.60 -25.79
N GLN A 133 -0.90 -0.29 -25.59
CA GLN A 133 -1.12 0.72 -26.64
C GLN A 133 0.11 1.60 -26.83
#